data_AF-A0A7C2WGT0-F1
#
_entry.id   AF-A0A7C2WGT0-F1
#
_cell.length_a   1.000
_cell.length_b   1.000
_cell.length_c   1.000
_cell.angle_alpha   90.00
_cell.angle_beta   90.00
_cell.angle_gamma   90.00
#
_symmetry.space_group_name_H-M   'P 1'
#
loop_
_entity.id
_entity.type
_entity.pdbx_description
1 polymer ?
#
loop_
_entity_poly.entity_id
_entity_poly.type
_entity_poly.pdbx_seq_one_letter_code
_entity_poly.pdbx_strand_id
1 'polypeptide(L)'
;MGRNGVALPYGHGEVAVSNLPDEWVTLTPRVVPPLANWADAVVEALRHPVGSPPLREVVRPGERVAIIVNDITRVVGTDRFLPLLLDELNAAGVPDANVLVVFATATHRKHTPEEQRYILGEEAYRRVKVHDHDCVNDDLVYL
;
A
#
# COMPACT_ATOMS: atom_id res chain seq x y z
N MET A 1 -24.27 38.92 0.81
CA MET A 1 -22.81 38.95 0.62
C MET A 1 -22.26 37.64 1.16
N GLY A 2 -21.61 36.88 0.28
CA GLY A 2 -21.49 35.41 0.29
C GLY A 2 -20.89 34.80 1.56
N ARG A 3 -21.56 33.75 2.04
CA ARG A 3 -21.05 32.82 3.07
C ARG A 3 -20.38 31.60 2.39
N ASN A 4 -19.55 31.83 1.38
CA ASN A 4 -18.80 30.77 0.73
C ASN A 4 -17.50 30.51 1.50
N GLY A 5 -17.21 29.23 1.74
CA GLY A 5 -16.04 28.77 2.48
C GLY A 5 -15.75 27.29 2.23
N VAL A 6 -14.53 26.87 2.54
CA VAL A 6 -14.07 25.47 2.39
C VAL A 6 -13.31 25.05 3.64
N ALA A 7 -13.36 23.77 3.97
CA ALA A 7 -12.47 23.17 4.97
C ALA A 7 -11.26 22.55 4.24
N LEU A 8 -10.05 22.90 4.69
CA LEU A 8 -8.81 22.38 4.11
C LEU A 8 -8.11 21.47 5.13
N PRO A 9 -7.66 20.26 4.74
CA PRO A 9 -6.85 19.41 5.59
C PRO A 9 -5.58 20.14 6.07
N TYR A 10 -5.33 20.12 7.37
CA TYR A 10 -4.16 20.73 7.99
C TYR A 10 -3.73 19.93 9.22
N GLY A 11 -2.55 19.29 9.15
CA GLY A 11 -2.09 18.36 10.18
C GLY A 11 -3.05 17.18 10.34
N HIS A 12 -3.57 16.99 11.55
CA HIS A 12 -4.54 15.94 11.88
C HIS A 12 -6.01 16.42 11.88
N GLY A 13 -6.27 17.63 11.37
CA GLY A 13 -7.61 18.21 11.34
C GLY A 13 -7.84 19.03 10.08
N GLU A 14 -8.71 20.03 10.21
CA GLU A 14 -9.08 20.91 9.11
C GLU A 14 -9.06 22.37 9.56
N VAL A 15 -8.76 23.27 8.63
CA VAL A 15 -8.87 24.72 8.81
C VAL A 15 -9.98 25.23 7.90
N ALA A 16 -10.95 25.93 8.48
CA ALA A 16 -12.02 26.56 7.73
C ALA A 16 -11.54 27.90 7.14
N VAL A 17 -11.63 28.03 5.82
CA VAL A 17 -11.43 29.28 5.09
C VAL A 17 -12.79 29.83 4.70
N SER A 18 -13.08 31.07 5.07
CA SER A 18 -14.39 31.73 4.86
C SER A 18 -14.23 33.04 4.12
N ASN A 19 -15.36 33.62 3.66
CA ASN A 19 -15.42 34.89 2.92
C ASN A 19 -14.63 34.83 1.59
N LEU A 20 -14.73 33.70 0.89
CA LEU A 20 -14.14 33.55 -0.43
C LEU A 20 -14.94 34.38 -1.46
N PRO A 21 -14.28 34.97 -2.49
CA PRO A 21 -14.97 35.66 -3.57
C PRO A 21 -15.99 34.76 -4.27
N ASP A 22 -17.14 35.32 -4.64
CA ASP A 22 -18.26 34.55 -5.22
C ASP A 22 -17.93 34.05 -6.65
N GLU A 23 -16.99 34.70 -7.34
CA GLU A 23 -16.51 34.30 -8.66
C GLU A 23 -15.49 33.14 -8.64
N TRP A 24 -15.06 32.70 -7.45
CA TRP A 24 -14.16 31.55 -7.32
C TRP A 24 -14.92 30.24 -7.31
N VAL A 25 -14.33 29.22 -7.94
CA VAL A 25 -14.87 27.86 -7.99
C VAL A 25 -13.97 26.92 -7.22
N THR A 26 -14.55 26.16 -6.30
CA THR A 26 -13.84 25.10 -5.58
C THR A 26 -13.77 23.84 -6.46
N LEU A 27 -12.55 23.36 -6.72
CA LEU A 27 -12.34 22.08 -7.39
C LEU A 27 -12.21 20.97 -6.34
N THR A 28 -13.05 19.94 -6.45
CA THR A 28 -13.03 18.77 -5.57
C THR A 28 -12.82 17.49 -6.38
N PRO A 29 -12.17 16.47 -5.81
CA PRO A 29 -12.06 15.18 -6.48
C PRO A 29 -13.44 14.55 -6.63
N ARG A 30 -13.62 13.76 -7.68
CA ARG A 30 -14.82 12.92 -7.82
C ARG A 30 -14.84 11.90 -6.69
N VAL A 31 -15.85 11.97 -5.84
CA VAL A 31 -16.09 10.97 -4.80
C VAL A 31 -16.59 9.67 -5.45
N VAL A 32 -15.92 8.56 -5.14
CA VAL A 32 -16.32 7.21 -5.56
C VAL A 32 -16.80 6.47 -4.32
N PRO A 33 -17.94 5.77 -4.37
CA PRO A 33 -18.41 4.99 -3.23
C PRO A 33 -17.38 3.91 -2.86
N PRO A 34 -17.16 3.64 -1.56
CA PRO A 34 -16.27 2.58 -1.14
C PRO A 34 -16.82 1.21 -1.56
N LEU A 35 -15.92 0.24 -1.74
CA LEU A 35 -16.31 -1.15 -1.97
C LEU A 35 -17.06 -1.71 -0.75
N ALA A 36 -18.19 -2.37 -0.99
CA ALA A 36 -19.02 -2.94 0.08
C ALA A 36 -18.31 -4.07 0.83
N ASN A 37 -17.63 -4.96 0.09
CA ASN A 37 -16.73 -5.97 0.65
C ASN A 37 -15.36 -5.86 -0.03
N TRP A 38 -14.47 -5.07 0.57
CA TRP A 38 -13.13 -4.84 0.02
C TRP A 38 -12.26 -6.11 0.06
N ALA A 39 -12.44 -6.99 1.05
CA ALA A 39 -11.61 -8.18 1.22
C ALA A 39 -11.89 -9.19 0.09
N ASP A 40 -13.17 -9.46 -0.19
CA ASP A 40 -13.56 -10.30 -1.32
C ASP A 40 -13.06 -9.72 -2.65
N ALA A 41 -13.12 -8.39 -2.81
CA ALA A 41 -12.62 -7.74 -4.02
C ALA A 41 -11.11 -7.91 -4.23
N VAL A 42 -10.31 -7.91 -3.15
CA VAL A 42 -8.87 -8.21 -3.22
C VAL A 42 -8.63 -9.66 -3.64
N VAL A 43 -9.32 -10.62 -3.00
CA VAL A 43 -9.19 -12.04 -3.34
C VAL A 43 -9.60 -12.30 -4.80
N GLU A 44 -10.69 -11.68 -5.25
CA GLU A 44 -11.16 -11.76 -6.63
C GLU A 44 -10.12 -11.22 -7.61
N ALA A 45 -9.51 -10.06 -7.30
CA ALA A 45 -8.46 -9.48 -8.13
C ALA A 45 -7.21 -10.36 -8.23
N LEU A 46 -6.83 -11.06 -7.16
CA LEU A 46 -5.70 -12.00 -7.13
C LEU A 46 -5.97 -13.26 -7.98
N ARG A 47 -7.23 -13.73 -8.00
CA ARG A 47 -7.63 -14.96 -8.70
C ARG A 47 -8.01 -14.76 -10.15
N HIS A 48 -8.42 -13.55 -10.52
CA HIS A 48 -8.80 -13.18 -11.88
C HIS A 48 -8.02 -11.93 -12.35
N PRO A 49 -6.68 -12.03 -12.48
CA PRO A 49 -5.86 -10.89 -12.86
C PRO A 49 -6.09 -10.46 -14.31
N VAL A 50 -5.78 -9.19 -14.59
CA VAL A 50 -5.87 -8.62 -15.94
C VAL A 50 -4.55 -8.86 -16.67
N GLY A 51 -4.61 -9.53 -17.82
CA GLY A 51 -3.46 -9.66 -18.74
C GLY A 51 -2.34 -10.58 -18.27
N SER A 52 -2.57 -11.43 -17.26
CA SER A 52 -1.60 -12.42 -16.77
C SER A 52 -2.32 -13.66 -16.21
N PRO A 53 -1.62 -14.79 -15.99
CA PRO A 53 -2.15 -15.89 -15.19
C PRO A 53 -2.26 -15.54 -13.70
N PRO A 54 -3.16 -16.18 -12.93
CA PRO A 54 -3.25 -16.00 -11.48
C PRO A 54 -1.98 -16.44 -10.77
N LEU A 55 -1.73 -15.90 -9.58
CA LEU A 55 -0.47 -16.08 -8.84
C LEU A 55 -0.10 -17.57 -8.66
N ARG A 56 -1.08 -18.42 -8.37
CA ARG A 56 -0.95 -19.88 -8.22
C ARG A 56 -0.41 -20.61 -9.46
N GLU A 57 -0.51 -19.99 -10.64
CA GLU A 57 0.01 -20.53 -11.91
C GLU A 57 1.37 -19.94 -12.27
N VAL A 58 1.74 -18.81 -11.64
CA VAL A 58 3.01 -18.12 -11.87
C VAL A 58 4.10 -18.63 -10.93
N VAL A 59 3.79 -18.82 -9.64
CA VAL A 59 4.74 -19.29 -8.64
C VAL A 59 4.76 -20.81 -8.53
N ARG A 60 5.90 -21.37 -8.13
CA ARG A 60 6.05 -22.80 -7.86
C ARG A 60 6.24 -23.05 -6.36
N PRO A 61 5.80 -24.22 -5.85
CA PRO A 61 6.03 -24.59 -4.45
C PRO A 61 7.51 -24.49 -4.06
N GLY A 62 7.78 -23.82 -2.94
CA GLY A 62 9.14 -23.63 -2.41
C GLY A 62 9.96 -22.51 -3.04
N GLU A 63 9.43 -21.75 -4.01
CA GLU A 63 10.11 -20.56 -4.53
C GLU A 63 10.31 -19.49 -3.46
N ARG A 64 11.25 -18.56 -3.73
CA ARG A 64 11.47 -17.35 -2.93
C ARG A 64 10.82 -16.18 -3.64
N VAL A 65 9.99 -15.43 -2.94
CA VAL A 65 9.20 -14.33 -3.51
C VAL A 65 9.59 -13.03 -2.82
N ALA A 66 9.90 -12.01 -3.62
CA ALA A 66 10.05 -10.64 -3.14
C ALA A 66 8.76 -9.86 -3.45
N ILE A 67 8.17 -9.24 -2.43
CA ILE A 67 7.00 -8.36 -2.57
C ILE A 67 7.46 -6.93 -2.34
N ILE A 68 7.34 -6.09 -3.36
CA ILE A 68 7.67 -4.66 -3.24
C ILE A 68 6.44 -3.92 -2.73
N VAL A 69 6.58 -3.16 -1.65
CA VAL A 69 5.52 -2.34 -1.06
C VAL A 69 5.94 -0.88 -1.00
N ASN A 70 4.97 0.03 -0.93
CA ASN A 70 5.25 1.46 -0.78
C ASN A 70 5.82 1.79 0.61
N ASP A 71 6.51 2.92 0.69
CA ASP A 71 6.98 3.49 1.95
C ASP A 71 5.87 4.26 2.70
N ILE A 72 6.20 4.79 3.88
CA ILE A 72 5.23 5.50 4.74
C ILE A 72 4.62 6.76 4.10
N THR A 73 5.23 7.30 3.04
CA THR A 73 4.74 8.51 2.38
C THR A 73 3.50 8.26 1.50
N ARG A 74 3.05 7.00 1.39
CA ARG A 74 1.90 6.60 0.58
C ARG A 74 0.80 5.97 1.43
N VAL A 75 -0.43 6.43 1.21
CA VAL A 75 -1.63 5.81 1.79
C VAL A 75 -2.19 4.81 0.77
N VAL A 76 -1.84 3.54 0.94
CA VAL A 76 -2.21 2.45 0.00
C VAL A 76 -3.14 1.41 0.64
N GLY A 77 -3.07 1.23 1.97
CA GLY A 77 -3.81 0.18 2.66
C GLY A 77 -3.13 -1.20 2.57
N THR A 78 -1.80 -1.24 2.59
CA THR A 78 -1.00 -2.48 2.52
C THR A 78 -1.35 -3.46 3.63
N ASP A 79 -1.63 -2.95 4.83
CA ASP A 79 -2.16 -3.69 5.98
C ASP A 79 -3.41 -4.52 5.66
N ARG A 80 -4.20 -4.09 4.67
CA ARG A 80 -5.46 -4.75 4.30
C ARG A 80 -5.26 -5.89 3.32
N PHE A 81 -4.47 -5.69 2.28
CA PHE A 81 -4.34 -6.66 1.19
C PHE A 81 -3.13 -7.59 1.32
N LEU A 82 -2.08 -7.19 2.04
CA LEU A 82 -0.87 -7.99 2.15
C LEU A 82 -1.13 -9.34 2.84
N PRO A 83 -1.89 -9.44 3.95
CA PRO A 83 -2.24 -10.75 4.54
C PRO A 83 -2.91 -11.70 3.54
N LEU A 84 -3.85 -11.18 2.75
CA LEU A 84 -4.57 -11.95 1.72
C LEU A 84 -3.64 -12.42 0.58
N LEU A 85 -2.67 -11.59 0.19
CA LEU A 85 -1.66 -11.95 -0.79
C LEU A 85 -0.72 -13.05 -0.24
N LEU A 86 -0.32 -12.95 1.02
CA LEU A 86 0.50 -13.98 1.67
C LEU A 86 -0.26 -15.31 1.76
N ASP A 87 -1.56 -15.28 2.04
CA ASP A 87 -2.40 -16.49 2.07
C ASP A 87 -2.50 -17.15 0.69
N GLU A 88 -2.66 -16.38 -0.39
CA GLU A 88 -2.65 -16.91 -1.76
C GLU A 88 -1.27 -17.51 -2.13
N LEU A 89 -0.16 -16.91 -1.69
CA LEU A 89 1.19 -17.48 -1.87
C LEU A 89 1.37 -18.78 -1.08
N ASN A 90 0.89 -18.83 0.17
CA ASN A 90 0.93 -20.04 0.99
C ASN A 90 0.10 -21.17 0.36
N ALA A 91 -1.08 -20.85 -0.18
CA ALA A 91 -1.92 -21.81 -0.90
C ALA A 91 -1.24 -22.34 -2.17
N ALA A 92 -0.39 -21.54 -2.82
CA ALA A 92 0.45 -21.96 -3.94
C ALA A 92 1.74 -22.71 -3.53
N GLY A 93 1.95 -22.94 -2.24
CA GLY A 93 3.10 -23.70 -1.71
C GLY A 93 4.36 -22.86 -1.43
N VAL A 94 4.24 -21.53 -1.36
CA VAL A 94 5.32 -20.63 -0.93
C VAL A 94 5.12 -20.27 0.54
N PRO A 95 5.92 -20.81 1.49
CA PRO A 95 5.77 -20.51 2.91
C PRO A 95 6.23 -19.08 3.21
N ASP A 96 5.68 -18.46 4.25
CA ASP A 96 6.03 -17.08 4.67
C ASP A 96 7.54 -16.87 4.87
N ALA A 97 8.26 -17.90 5.33
CA ALA A 97 9.72 -17.87 5.52
C ALA A 97 10.51 -17.64 4.21
N ASN A 98 9.89 -17.90 3.05
CA ASN A 98 10.45 -17.68 1.72
C ASN A 98 10.02 -16.33 1.10
N VAL A 99 9.23 -15.54 1.82
CA VAL A 99 8.78 -14.23 1.38
C VAL A 99 9.63 -13.14 2.02
N LEU A 100 10.11 -12.21 1.19
CA LEU A 100 10.75 -10.97 1.62
C LEU A 100 9.89 -9.78 1.16
N VAL A 101 9.46 -8.96 2.10
CA VAL A 101 8.86 -7.67 1.78
C VAL A 101 9.94 -6.61 1.67
N VAL A 102 9.99 -5.91 0.55
CA VAL A 102 10.93 -4.82 0.29
C VAL A 102 10.17 -3.51 0.23
N PHE A 103 10.45 -2.58 1.15
CA PHE A 103 9.88 -1.24 1.08
C PHE A 103 10.61 -0.41 0.01
N ALA A 104 9.85 0.09 -0.97
CA ALA A 104 10.32 0.96 -2.04
C ALA A 104 10.46 2.41 -1.54
N THR A 105 11.48 2.65 -0.72
CA THR A 105 11.83 3.98 -0.17
C THR A 105 12.41 4.92 -1.23
N ALA A 106 12.96 4.40 -2.32
CA ALA A 106 13.73 5.18 -3.29
C ALA A 106 14.79 6.07 -2.59
N THR A 107 14.68 7.39 -2.69
CA THR A 107 15.60 8.36 -2.06
C THR A 107 15.18 8.76 -0.64
N HIS A 108 14.11 8.19 -0.10
CA HIS A 108 13.65 8.51 1.25
C HIS A 108 14.46 7.78 2.32
N ARG A 109 14.35 8.25 3.56
CA ARG A 109 14.99 7.58 4.71
C ARG A 109 14.38 6.20 4.95
N LYS A 110 15.13 5.36 5.66
CA LYS A 110 14.61 4.12 6.25
C LYS A 110 13.53 4.42 7.28
N HIS A 111 12.63 3.46 7.44
CA HIS A 111 11.55 3.43 8.40
C HIS A 111 12.05 3.05 9.79
N THR A 112 11.33 3.49 10.81
CA THR A 112 11.42 2.84 12.12
C THR A 112 10.61 1.53 12.13
N PRO A 113 10.87 0.62 13.07
CA PRO A 113 10.06 -0.60 13.21
C PRO A 113 8.56 -0.32 13.41
N GLU A 114 8.20 0.78 14.06
CA GLU A 114 6.81 1.20 14.29
C GLU A 114 6.15 1.62 12.97
N GLU A 115 6.87 2.34 12.12
CA GLU A 115 6.41 2.73 10.79
C GLU A 115 6.22 1.51 9.88
N GLN A 116 7.14 0.54 9.94
CA GLN A 116 6.99 -0.71 9.18
C GLN A 116 5.75 -1.50 9.62
N ARG A 117 5.51 -1.63 10.93
CA ARG A 117 4.29 -2.26 11.47
C ARG A 117 3.03 -1.51 11.08
N TYR A 118 3.08 -0.18 11.07
CA TYR A 118 1.96 0.65 10.64
C TYR A 118 1.61 0.40 9.17
N ILE A 119 2.62 0.32 8.28
CA ILE A 119 2.38 0.08 6.84
C ILE A 119 1.87 -1.34 6.59
N LEU A 120 2.51 -2.36 7.15
CA LEU A 120 2.18 -3.76 6.84
C LEU A 120 1.03 -4.32 7.67
N GLY A 121 0.68 -3.67 8.78
CA GLY A 121 -0.14 -4.27 9.83
C GLY A 121 0.64 -5.29 10.66
N GLU A 122 0.21 -5.46 11.91
CA GLU A 122 0.89 -6.34 12.88
C GLU A 122 0.92 -7.81 12.42
N GLU A 123 -0.13 -8.26 11.73
CA GLU A 123 -0.24 -9.63 11.24
C GLU A 123 0.84 -9.94 10.19
N ALA A 124 0.89 -9.18 9.09
CA ALA A 124 1.86 -9.43 8.03
C ALA A 124 3.29 -9.19 8.51
N TYR A 125 3.52 -8.14 9.33
CA TYR A 125 4.85 -7.84 9.87
C TYR A 125 5.46 -9.00 10.68
N ARG A 126 4.63 -9.79 11.37
CA ARG A 126 5.10 -10.97 12.13
C ARG A 126 5.37 -12.19 11.25
N ARG A 127 4.74 -12.28 10.08
CA ARG A 127 4.80 -13.44 9.19
C ARG A 127 6.08 -13.48 8.37
N VAL A 128 6.53 -12.33 7.87
CA VAL A 128 7.56 -12.24 6.83
C VAL A 128 8.77 -11.42 7.26
N LYS A 129 9.89 -11.63 6.56
CA LYS A 129 11.05 -10.74 6.68
C LYS A 129 10.78 -9.45 5.92
N VAL A 130 11.33 -8.36 6.44
CA VAL A 130 11.19 -7.04 5.83
C VAL A 130 12.56 -6.40 5.59
N HIS A 131 12.65 -5.58 4.55
CA HIS A 131 13.86 -4.84 4.21
C HIS A 131 13.49 -3.48 3.61
N ASP A 132 14.06 -2.40 4.13
CA ASP A 132 13.97 -1.10 3.48
C ASP A 132 15.06 -0.98 2.42
N HIS A 133 14.67 -0.65 1.18
CA HIS A 133 15.62 -0.26 0.15
C HIS A 133 16.47 0.94 0.60
N ASP A 134 17.68 1.02 0.07
CA ASP A 134 18.63 2.11 0.30
C ASP A 134 19.37 2.42 -1.00
N CYS A 135 19.07 3.58 -1.60
CA CYS A 135 19.57 3.93 -2.93
C CYS A 135 21.07 4.27 -2.99
N VAL A 136 21.76 4.32 -1.84
CA VAL A 136 23.21 4.55 -1.76
C VAL A 136 23.96 3.34 -1.19
N ASN A 137 23.29 2.23 -0.98
CA ASN A 137 23.88 1.01 -0.45
C ASN A 137 24.66 0.23 -1.52
N ASP A 138 25.54 -0.65 -1.07
CA ASP A 138 26.41 -1.47 -1.92
C ASP A 138 25.76 -2.79 -2.39
N ASP A 139 24.51 -3.05 -1.98
CA ASP A 139 23.70 -4.21 -2.39
C ASP A 139 22.92 -3.99 -3.70
N LEU A 140 23.22 -2.91 -4.41
CA LEU A 140 22.63 -2.57 -5.71
C LEU A 140 23.42 -3.20 -6.86
N VAL A 141 22.70 -3.70 -7.87
CA VAL A 141 23.29 -4.34 -9.06
C VAL A 141 22.87 -3.62 -10.33
N TYR A 142 23.77 -3.54 -11.30
CA TYR A 142 23.45 -3.13 -12.67
C TYR A 142 22.80 -4.31 -13.40
N LEU A 143 21.58 -4.10 -13.93
CA LEU A 143 20.77 -5.13 -14.59
C LEU A 143 20.86 -5.05 -16.13
#